data_AF-A0A6A6RST6-F1
#
_entry.id   AF-A0A6A6RST6-F1
#
_cell.length_a   1.000
_cell.length_b   1.000
_cell.length_c   1.000
_cell.angle_alpha   90.00
_cell.angle_beta   90.00
_cell.angle_gamma   90.00
#
_symmetry.space_group_name_H-M   'P 1'
#
loop_
_entity.id
_entity.type
_entity.pdbx_description
1 polymer ?
#
loop_
_entity_poly.entity_id
_entity_poly.type
_entity_poly.pdbx_seq_one_letter_code
_entity_poly.pdbx_strand_id
1 'polypeptide(L)'
;MASTTGPKPHPPVILFGYDSSPFTNKVRLVLRLKGIAFSYIPIPSMLPRPLLTQTFALPYRKIPILALGRDIYCDTSLIIEALEHFFLPTAGYGTIYPACPGMSNWHYKGVARGLASFWTDRPLFRITTGLIPPSVWRTSFGTDRAQLIGHALDAEKLGRKRGVQLSALDLHLSVLEPGFGNGVDWALATKVPSLADVALYYQLRWGMDISAGKGLYDLTGGGARDARGDFVGVVFNRERFPGLWDWFRRFEEYLGSLPDREMRRSGDEEAWKNDLKATPLLKEEDMLVPVAVGRHAMLDGERGLVKGAVVSVAPDDTGRDNPTVGTLVGLGVEEVVVETVEKGEVDVRIHFPRLGFVVRRVDGGGSKL
;
A
#
# COMPACT_ATOMS: atom_id res chain seq x y z
N MET A 1 -25.36 31.55 11.77
CA MET A 1 -25.66 30.10 11.85
C MET A 1 -24.66 29.38 10.97
N ALA A 2 -23.65 28.75 11.59
CA ALA A 2 -22.65 27.98 10.85
C ALA A 2 -23.33 26.70 10.35
N SER A 3 -23.49 26.59 9.04
CA SER A 3 -23.97 25.40 8.37
C SER A 3 -22.99 24.25 8.62
N THR A 4 -23.32 23.34 9.53
CA THR A 4 -22.68 22.03 9.66
C THR A 4 -23.08 21.17 8.46
N THR A 5 -22.48 21.43 7.30
CA THR A 5 -22.51 20.48 6.20
C THR A 5 -21.56 19.35 6.59
N GLY A 6 -22.12 18.20 6.98
CA GLY A 6 -21.35 16.97 7.08
C GLY A 6 -20.63 16.66 5.75
N PRO A 7 -19.59 15.82 5.77
CA PRO A 7 -18.89 15.43 4.55
C PRO A 7 -19.91 14.90 3.52
N LYS A 8 -19.75 15.30 2.25
CA LYS A 8 -20.57 14.78 1.15
C LYS A 8 -20.50 13.25 1.15
N PRO A 9 -21.58 12.54 0.79
CA PRO A 9 -21.54 11.09 0.70
C PRO A 9 -20.50 10.68 -0.36
N HIS A 10 -19.46 9.99 0.10
CA HIS A 10 -18.49 9.34 -0.79
C HIS A 10 -18.96 7.92 -1.08
N PRO A 11 -18.53 7.33 -2.22
CA PRO A 11 -18.68 5.90 -2.45
C PRO A 11 -18.16 5.06 -1.27
N PRO A 12 -18.66 3.82 -1.08
CA PRO A 12 -18.12 2.92 -0.08
C PRO A 12 -16.59 2.78 -0.23
N VAL A 13 -15.87 2.98 0.87
CA VAL A 13 -14.42 2.76 0.97
C VAL A 13 -14.19 1.41 1.60
N ILE A 14 -13.60 0.47 0.87
CA ILE A 14 -13.38 -0.90 1.37
C ILE A 14 -11.93 -1.30 1.14
N LEU A 15 -11.22 -1.60 2.22
CA LEU A 15 -9.83 -2.07 2.18
C LEU A 15 -9.81 -3.60 2.33
N PHE A 16 -9.11 -4.27 1.42
CA PHE A 16 -8.89 -5.72 1.49
C PHE A 16 -7.42 -6.00 1.78
N GLY A 17 -7.14 -6.73 2.87
CA GLY A 17 -5.77 -7.11 3.26
C GLY A 17 -5.73 -8.09 4.44
N TYR A 18 -4.55 -8.34 5.00
CA TYR A 18 -4.39 -9.04 6.30
C TYR A 18 -3.65 -8.16 7.31
N ASP A 19 -3.85 -8.44 8.60
CA ASP A 19 -3.46 -7.56 9.71
C ASP A 19 -1.93 -7.42 9.82
N SER A 20 -1.18 -8.49 9.58
CA SER A 20 0.28 -8.50 9.66
C SER A 20 0.98 -7.98 8.40
N SER A 21 0.24 -7.51 7.40
CA SER A 21 0.82 -6.96 6.17
C SER A 21 1.39 -5.56 6.44
N PRO A 22 2.68 -5.30 6.16
CA PRO A 22 3.22 -3.96 6.30
C PRO A 22 2.49 -2.97 5.37
N PHE A 23 2.21 -3.37 4.14
CA PHE A 23 1.55 -2.53 3.14
C PHE A 23 0.07 -2.27 3.45
N THR A 24 -0.65 -3.24 4.05
CA THR A 24 -2.03 -2.98 4.54
C THR A 24 -2.00 -1.94 5.65
N ASN A 25 -1.07 -2.07 6.59
CA ASN A 25 -0.93 -1.10 7.69
C ASN A 25 -0.53 0.29 7.19
N LYS A 26 0.30 0.39 6.15
CA LYS A 26 0.60 1.67 5.48
C LYS A 26 -0.67 2.38 5.02
N VAL A 27 -1.60 1.67 4.37
CA VAL A 27 -2.88 2.24 3.91
C VAL A 27 -3.81 2.56 5.09
N ARG A 28 -3.90 1.68 6.10
CA ARG A 28 -4.68 1.95 7.33
C ARG A 28 -4.22 3.22 8.05
N LEU A 29 -2.90 3.45 8.11
CA LEU A 29 -2.33 4.68 8.67
C LEU A 29 -2.75 5.92 7.87
N VAL A 30 -2.72 5.86 6.53
CA VAL A 30 -3.20 6.97 5.68
C VAL A 30 -4.69 7.23 5.89
N LEU A 31 -5.52 6.18 5.91
CA LEU A 31 -6.97 6.31 6.18
C LEU A 31 -7.23 6.97 7.54
N ARG A 32 -6.47 6.59 8.58
CA ARG A 32 -6.55 7.19 9.92
C ARG A 32 -6.11 8.66 9.93
N LEU A 33 -4.97 8.99 9.34
CA LEU A 33 -4.49 10.38 9.22
C LEU A 33 -5.48 11.28 8.47
N LYS A 34 -6.11 10.74 7.43
CA LYS A 34 -7.12 11.48 6.65
C LYS A 34 -8.50 11.52 7.30
N GLY A 35 -8.74 10.73 8.36
CA GLY A 35 -10.03 10.64 9.03
C GLY A 35 -11.13 10.00 8.17
N ILE A 36 -10.76 9.08 7.28
CA ILE A 36 -11.69 8.41 6.36
C ILE A 36 -12.29 7.19 7.06
N ALA A 37 -13.62 7.11 7.10
CA ALA A 37 -14.32 5.89 7.53
C ALA A 37 -14.30 4.85 6.41
N PHE A 38 -13.99 3.60 6.75
CA PHE A 38 -13.85 2.53 5.76
C PHE A 38 -14.22 1.17 6.34
N SER A 39 -14.65 0.25 5.48
CA SER A 39 -14.79 -1.15 5.84
C SER A 39 -13.46 -1.87 5.61
N TYR A 40 -13.01 -2.66 6.57
CA TYR A 40 -11.85 -3.54 6.41
C TYR A 40 -12.31 -4.99 6.29
N ILE A 41 -11.95 -5.63 5.18
CA ILE A 41 -12.29 -7.03 4.91
C ILE A 41 -10.99 -7.85 4.94
N PRO A 42 -10.77 -8.65 6.00
CA PRO A 42 -9.61 -9.52 6.07
C PRO A 42 -9.65 -10.57 4.96
N ILE A 43 -8.51 -10.76 4.29
CA ILE A 43 -8.30 -11.79 3.27
C ILE A 43 -6.99 -12.54 3.53
N PRO A 44 -6.84 -13.79 3.05
CA PRO A 44 -5.64 -14.58 3.31
C PRO A 44 -4.33 -13.91 2.87
N SER A 45 -3.26 -14.10 3.65
CA SER A 45 -1.92 -13.57 3.34
C SER A 45 -1.22 -14.24 2.15
N MET A 46 -1.76 -15.36 1.69
CA MET A 46 -1.26 -16.22 0.60
C MET A 46 -2.39 -16.49 -0.42
N LEU A 47 -2.05 -17.03 -1.58
CA LEU A 47 -3.04 -17.55 -2.53
C LEU A 47 -3.54 -18.95 -2.09
N PRO A 48 -4.75 -19.38 -2.52
CA PRO A 48 -5.73 -18.64 -3.33
C PRO A 48 -6.54 -17.60 -2.54
N ARG A 49 -7.08 -16.59 -3.23
CA ARG A 49 -7.98 -15.57 -2.68
C ARG A 49 -9.30 -15.54 -3.44
N PRO A 50 -10.17 -16.55 -3.25
CA PRO A 50 -11.40 -16.71 -4.03
C PRO A 50 -12.30 -15.48 -3.96
N LEU A 51 -12.36 -14.80 -2.81
CA LEU A 51 -13.14 -13.57 -2.65
C LEU A 51 -12.79 -12.51 -3.72
N LEU A 52 -11.51 -12.29 -4.02
CA LEU A 52 -11.10 -11.28 -5.00
C LEU A 52 -11.32 -11.77 -6.43
N THR A 53 -11.00 -13.03 -6.71
CA THR A 53 -11.16 -13.59 -8.06
C THR A 53 -12.62 -13.80 -8.43
N GLN A 54 -13.48 -14.16 -7.49
CA GLN A 54 -14.92 -14.36 -7.74
C GLN A 54 -15.65 -13.03 -7.78
N THR A 55 -15.39 -12.12 -6.83
CA THR A 55 -16.13 -10.85 -6.77
C THR A 55 -15.67 -9.87 -7.85
N PHE A 56 -14.37 -9.77 -8.14
CA PHE A 56 -13.81 -8.75 -9.03
C PHE A 56 -13.11 -9.29 -10.28
N ALA A 57 -13.09 -10.62 -10.49
CA ALA A 57 -12.27 -11.24 -11.54
C ALA A 57 -10.79 -10.79 -11.48
N LEU A 58 -10.29 -10.56 -10.27
CA LEU A 58 -8.97 -9.97 -10.06
C LEU A 58 -7.94 -11.03 -9.63
N PRO A 59 -7.08 -11.52 -10.54
CA PRO A 59 -6.03 -12.49 -10.22
C PRO A 59 -4.79 -11.85 -9.58
N TYR A 60 -4.72 -10.51 -9.52
CA TYR A 60 -3.59 -9.76 -8.98
C TYR A 60 -3.15 -10.27 -7.59
N ARG A 61 -1.87 -10.67 -7.50
CA ARG A 61 -1.36 -11.41 -6.34
C ARG A 61 -1.05 -10.55 -5.12
N LYS A 62 -0.64 -9.28 -5.29
CA LYS A 62 -0.27 -8.43 -4.16
C LYS A 62 -1.50 -7.82 -3.50
N ILE A 63 -1.36 -7.50 -2.22
CA ILE A 63 -2.37 -6.82 -1.39
C ILE A 63 -1.66 -5.83 -0.45
N PRO A 64 -2.33 -4.76 -0.01
CA PRO A 64 -3.76 -4.50 -0.10
C PRO A 64 -4.26 -4.08 -1.48
N ILE A 65 -5.56 -4.17 -1.67
CA ILE A 65 -6.31 -3.44 -2.69
C ILE A 65 -7.41 -2.63 -1.99
N LEU A 66 -7.87 -1.54 -2.61
CA LEU A 66 -8.91 -0.69 -2.05
C LEU A 66 -10.00 -0.40 -3.08
N ALA A 67 -11.26 -0.62 -2.71
CA ALA A 67 -12.41 -0.20 -3.50
C ALA A 67 -12.87 1.20 -3.07
N LEU A 68 -13.09 2.07 -4.05
CA LEU A 68 -13.89 3.30 -3.92
C LEU A 68 -15.12 3.12 -4.81
N GLY A 69 -16.20 2.62 -4.23
CA GLY A 69 -17.32 2.13 -5.04
C GLY A 69 -16.84 1.00 -5.97
N ARG A 70 -17.12 1.13 -7.27
CA ARG A 70 -16.79 0.10 -8.27
C ARG A 70 -15.41 0.29 -8.95
N ASP A 71 -14.59 1.19 -8.41
CA ASP A 71 -13.23 1.44 -8.86
C ASP A 71 -12.25 0.81 -7.84
N ILE A 72 -11.52 -0.21 -8.29
CA ILE A 72 -10.60 -1.02 -7.47
C ILE A 72 -9.17 -0.56 -7.72
N TYR A 73 -8.56 0.06 -6.70
CA TYR A 73 -7.19 0.54 -6.73
C TYR A 73 -6.22 -0.52 -6.20
N CYS A 74 -5.32 -0.94 -7.09
CA CYS A 74 -4.22 -1.83 -6.77
C CYS A 74 -2.94 -1.03 -6.48
N ASP A 75 -2.09 -1.57 -5.59
CA ASP A 75 -0.83 -0.99 -5.13
C ASP A 75 -0.98 0.23 -4.20
N THR A 76 -0.24 0.23 -3.09
CA THR A 76 -0.34 1.29 -2.08
C THR A 76 0.03 2.67 -2.61
N SER A 77 0.93 2.76 -3.60
CA SER A 77 1.31 4.04 -4.18
C SER A 77 0.16 4.72 -4.91
N LEU A 78 -0.74 3.96 -5.55
CA LEU A 78 -1.91 4.51 -6.21
C LEU A 78 -3.08 4.67 -5.25
N ILE A 79 -3.30 3.70 -4.34
CA ILE A 79 -4.36 3.79 -3.31
C ILE A 79 -4.22 5.09 -2.52
N ILE A 80 -3.01 5.41 -2.06
CA ILE A 80 -2.73 6.61 -1.26
C ILE A 80 -3.04 7.90 -2.05
N GLU A 81 -2.71 7.92 -3.33
CA GLU A 81 -2.97 9.05 -4.23
C GLU A 81 -4.46 9.22 -4.54
N ALA A 82 -5.18 8.12 -4.76
CA ALA A 82 -6.63 8.12 -4.91
C ALA A 82 -7.32 8.65 -3.64
N LEU A 83 -6.91 8.19 -2.46
CA LEU A 83 -7.43 8.70 -1.20
C LEU A 83 -7.18 10.20 -1.05
N GLU A 84 -5.96 10.67 -1.36
CA GLU A 84 -5.65 12.11 -1.30
C GLU A 84 -6.50 12.93 -2.28
N HIS A 85 -6.74 12.41 -3.48
CA HIS A 85 -7.52 13.08 -4.51
C HIS A 85 -9.01 13.17 -4.16
N PHE A 86 -9.64 12.06 -3.77
CA PHE A 86 -11.08 12.01 -3.55
C PHE A 86 -11.52 12.54 -2.18
N PHE A 87 -10.62 12.57 -1.19
CA PHE A 87 -10.91 13.02 0.18
C PHE A 87 -10.14 14.30 0.51
N LEU A 88 -10.68 15.42 0.06
CA LEU A 88 -10.03 16.73 0.11
C LEU A 88 -10.13 17.42 1.48
N PRO A 89 -9.13 18.22 1.87
CA PRO A 89 -9.22 19.06 3.07
C PRO A 89 -10.39 20.03 3.09
N THR A 90 -10.80 20.53 1.92
CA THR A 90 -11.99 21.40 1.78
C THR A 90 -13.31 20.70 2.14
N ALA A 91 -13.32 19.36 2.17
CA ALA A 91 -14.44 18.53 2.61
C ALA A 91 -14.29 18.03 4.06
N GLY A 92 -13.28 18.52 4.80
CA GLY A 92 -13.05 18.18 6.21
C GLY A 92 -12.15 16.97 6.47
N TYR A 93 -11.54 16.40 5.43
CA TYR A 93 -10.57 15.30 5.58
C TYR A 93 -9.16 15.81 5.88
N GLY A 94 -8.33 14.99 6.52
CA GLY A 94 -6.90 15.27 6.65
C GLY A 94 -6.17 15.18 5.31
N THR A 95 -4.93 15.65 5.24
CA THR A 95 -4.04 15.52 4.07
C THR A 95 -2.75 14.82 4.46
N ILE A 96 -2.20 14.02 3.55
CA ILE A 96 -0.85 13.45 3.69
C ILE A 96 0.25 14.35 3.10
N TYR A 97 -0.12 15.50 2.52
CA TYR A 97 0.77 16.52 1.98
C TYR A 97 0.52 17.89 2.64
N PRO A 98 0.58 18.00 3.99
CA PRO A 98 0.39 19.27 4.69
C PRO A 98 1.40 20.35 4.25
N ALA A 99 0.95 21.60 4.15
CA ALA A 99 1.84 22.69 3.74
C ALA A 99 3.03 22.87 4.71
N CYS A 100 4.22 23.11 4.16
CA CYS A 100 5.39 23.52 4.93
C CYS A 100 5.30 25.03 5.22
N PRO A 101 5.30 25.46 6.50
CA PRO A 101 5.24 26.88 6.85
C PRO A 101 6.36 27.69 6.20
N GLY A 102 6.04 28.86 5.65
CA GLY A 102 7.02 29.74 4.99
C GLY A 102 7.43 29.32 3.57
N MET A 103 6.92 28.20 3.05
CA MET A 103 7.22 27.70 1.70
C MET A 103 5.95 27.51 0.86
N SER A 104 5.24 28.61 0.54
CA SER A 104 3.93 28.57 -0.14
C SER A 104 3.95 27.97 -1.55
N ASN A 105 5.09 27.99 -2.23
CA ASN A 105 5.23 27.56 -3.63
C ASN A 105 5.96 26.21 -3.80
N TRP A 106 6.35 25.55 -2.70
CA TRP A 106 7.07 24.29 -2.78
C TRP A 106 6.12 23.10 -2.68
N HIS A 107 6.11 22.27 -3.72
CA HIS A 107 5.36 21.02 -3.75
C HIS A 107 6.28 19.83 -3.52
N TYR A 108 6.42 19.41 -2.26
CA TYR A 108 7.29 18.29 -1.88
C TYR A 108 6.66 16.90 -2.13
N LYS A 109 5.45 16.84 -2.70
CA LYS A 109 4.73 15.60 -3.00
C LYS A 109 5.60 14.56 -3.72
N GLY A 110 6.35 14.97 -4.75
CA GLY A 110 7.28 14.10 -5.46
C GLY A 110 8.40 13.54 -4.60
N VAL A 111 8.92 14.33 -3.65
CA VAL A 111 9.96 13.92 -2.69
C VAL A 111 9.39 12.90 -1.70
N ALA A 112 8.21 13.16 -1.14
CA ALA A 112 7.56 12.24 -0.20
C ALA A 112 7.17 10.90 -0.87
N ARG A 113 6.64 10.94 -2.10
CA ARG A 113 6.39 9.72 -2.91
C ARG A 113 7.69 9.00 -3.22
N GLY A 114 8.75 9.74 -3.56
CA GLY A 114 10.10 9.21 -3.78
C GLY A 114 10.63 8.42 -2.59
N LEU A 115 10.60 9.05 -1.40
CA LEU A 115 10.97 8.42 -0.14
C LEU A 115 10.16 7.15 0.12
N ALA A 116 8.83 7.22 -0.03
CA ALA A 116 7.95 6.09 0.19
C ALA A 116 8.26 4.93 -0.80
N SER A 117 8.12 5.16 -2.10
CA SER A 117 8.17 4.10 -3.10
C SER A 117 9.58 3.57 -3.40
N PHE A 118 10.62 4.38 -3.22
CA PHE A 118 11.98 4.02 -3.64
C PHE A 118 12.96 3.81 -2.48
N TRP A 119 12.67 4.31 -1.27
CA TRP A 119 13.48 4.03 -0.09
C TRP A 119 12.76 3.10 0.89
N THR A 120 11.58 3.46 1.38
CA THR A 120 10.94 2.67 2.44
C THR A 120 10.43 1.34 1.92
N ASP A 121 9.72 1.38 0.79
CA ASP A 121 9.05 0.20 0.21
C ASP A 121 10.03 -0.77 -0.47
N ARG A 122 11.30 -0.37 -0.67
CA ARG A 122 12.32 -1.16 -1.38
C ARG A 122 13.51 -1.51 -0.48
N PRO A 123 14.55 -0.67 -0.30
CA PRO A 123 15.71 -1.06 0.49
C PRO A 123 15.37 -1.27 1.97
N LEU A 124 14.61 -0.38 2.63
CA LEU A 124 14.27 -0.56 4.04
C LEU A 124 13.34 -1.77 4.27
N PHE A 125 12.34 -1.96 3.39
CA PHE A 125 11.50 -3.15 3.39
C PHE A 125 12.32 -4.44 3.26
N ARG A 126 13.31 -4.48 2.36
CA ARG A 126 14.21 -5.63 2.22
C ARG A 126 15.01 -5.93 3.49
N ILE A 127 15.44 -4.91 4.23
CA ILE A 127 16.16 -5.13 5.50
C ILE A 127 15.22 -5.69 6.56
N THR A 128 14.06 -5.07 6.75
CA THR A 128 13.09 -5.49 7.76
C THR A 128 12.48 -6.87 7.48
N THR A 129 12.28 -7.26 6.22
CA THR A 129 11.91 -8.66 5.88
C THR A 129 13.00 -9.65 6.24
N GLY A 130 14.27 -9.24 6.20
CA GLY A 130 15.39 -10.00 6.71
C GLY A 130 15.37 -10.23 8.24
N LEU A 131 14.53 -9.49 8.98
CA LEU A 131 14.34 -9.67 10.43
C LEU A 131 13.25 -10.68 10.78
N ILE A 132 12.51 -11.20 9.79
CA ILE A 132 11.50 -12.23 10.00
C ILE A 132 12.14 -13.47 10.65
N PRO A 133 11.57 -14.01 11.75
CA PRO A 133 12.09 -15.19 12.42
C PRO A 133 12.18 -16.41 11.49
N PRO A 134 13.24 -17.24 11.57
CA PRO A 134 13.41 -18.43 10.74
C PRO A 134 12.24 -19.42 10.78
N SER A 135 11.49 -19.47 11.90
CA SER A 135 10.29 -20.31 12.04
C SER A 135 9.25 -20.03 10.96
N VAL A 136 9.09 -18.77 10.54
CA VAL A 136 8.13 -18.36 9.50
C VAL A 136 8.49 -18.97 8.15
N TRP A 137 9.77 -18.97 7.78
CA TRP A 137 10.23 -19.47 6.49
C TRP A 137 10.10 -20.99 6.35
N ARG A 138 9.90 -21.73 7.45
CA ARG A 138 9.63 -23.18 7.44
C ARG A 138 8.14 -23.52 7.25
N THR A 139 7.26 -22.52 7.22
CA THR A 139 5.81 -22.69 7.03
C THR A 139 5.44 -22.61 5.55
N SER A 140 4.16 -22.85 5.23
CA SER A 140 3.60 -22.62 3.89
C SER A 140 3.82 -21.18 3.38
N PHE A 141 3.93 -20.21 4.29
CA PHE A 141 4.28 -18.83 3.94
C PHE A 141 5.65 -18.73 3.27
N GLY A 142 6.65 -19.47 3.74
CA GLY A 142 7.97 -19.50 3.09
C GLY A 142 7.89 -20.01 1.66
N THR A 143 7.12 -21.07 1.44
CA THR A 143 6.86 -21.63 0.10
C THR A 143 6.15 -20.64 -0.81
N ASP A 144 5.09 -19.99 -0.32
CA ASP A 144 4.35 -18.98 -1.08
C ASP A 144 5.26 -17.80 -1.46
N ARG A 145 6.06 -17.29 -0.51
CA ARG A 145 6.97 -16.18 -0.78
C ARG A 145 8.10 -16.56 -1.74
N ALA A 146 8.60 -17.79 -1.69
CA ALA A 146 9.57 -18.30 -2.66
C ALA A 146 9.02 -18.30 -4.09
N GLN A 147 7.74 -18.67 -4.27
CA GLN A 147 7.07 -18.57 -5.58
C GLN A 147 6.89 -17.11 -6.01
N LEU A 148 6.46 -16.23 -5.10
CA LEU A 148 6.24 -14.81 -5.38
C LEU A 148 7.51 -14.10 -5.90
N ILE A 149 8.67 -14.41 -5.31
CA ILE A 149 9.97 -13.78 -5.62
C ILE A 149 10.80 -14.55 -6.66
N GLY A 150 10.35 -15.75 -7.07
CA GLY A 150 11.02 -16.56 -8.08
C GLY A 150 12.30 -17.28 -7.64
N HIS A 151 12.55 -17.46 -6.34
CA HIS A 151 13.69 -18.26 -5.85
C HIS A 151 13.42 -18.88 -4.47
N ALA A 152 14.11 -19.99 -4.18
CA ALA A 152 13.97 -20.71 -2.92
C ALA A 152 14.49 -19.91 -1.71
N LEU A 153 13.75 -19.98 -0.61
CA LEU A 153 14.11 -19.36 0.67
C LEU A 153 14.61 -20.42 1.66
N ASP A 154 15.84 -20.26 2.13
CA ASP A 154 16.46 -21.13 3.14
C ASP A 154 16.37 -20.49 4.53
N ALA A 155 15.55 -21.08 5.40
CA ALA A 155 15.30 -20.58 6.75
C ALA A 155 16.57 -20.46 7.61
N GLU A 156 17.49 -21.43 7.54
CA GLU A 156 18.71 -21.44 8.33
C GLU A 156 19.69 -20.37 7.84
N LYS A 157 19.86 -20.27 6.52
CA LYS A 157 20.71 -19.24 5.89
C LYS A 157 20.20 -17.84 6.21
N LEU A 158 18.89 -17.63 6.18
CA LEU A 158 18.27 -16.35 6.56
C LEU A 158 18.46 -16.07 8.05
N GLY A 159 18.28 -17.09 8.91
CA GLY A 159 18.51 -16.96 10.35
C GLY A 159 19.92 -16.54 10.72
N ARG A 160 20.95 -17.11 10.05
CA ARG A 160 22.36 -16.74 10.25
C ARG A 160 22.67 -15.29 9.84
N LYS A 161 21.84 -14.67 9.00
CA LYS A 161 22.02 -13.29 8.55
C LYS A 161 21.42 -12.24 9.50
N ARG A 162 20.81 -12.63 10.62
CA ARG A 162 20.16 -11.67 11.53
C ARG A 162 21.07 -10.51 11.94
N GLY A 163 22.32 -10.79 12.34
CA GLY A 163 23.29 -9.75 12.71
C GLY A 163 23.60 -8.80 11.56
N VAL A 164 23.70 -9.31 10.33
CA VAL A 164 23.89 -8.51 9.12
C VAL A 164 22.69 -7.59 8.88
N GLN A 165 21.46 -8.09 9.08
CA GLN A 165 20.25 -7.29 8.90
C GLN A 165 20.09 -6.22 9.98
N LEU A 166 20.47 -6.52 11.23
CA LEU A 166 20.50 -5.53 12.31
C LEU A 166 21.54 -4.43 12.03
N SER A 167 22.73 -4.78 11.54
CA SER A 167 23.73 -3.81 11.12
C SER A 167 23.28 -2.98 9.90
N ALA A 168 22.56 -3.58 8.96
CA ALA A 168 21.98 -2.82 7.85
C ALA A 168 20.87 -1.87 8.33
N LEU A 169 20.02 -2.29 9.28
CA LEU A 169 19.02 -1.41 9.90
C LEU A 169 19.70 -0.23 10.59
N ASP A 170 20.78 -0.49 11.31
CA ASP A 170 21.60 0.51 11.99
C ASP A 170 22.09 1.61 11.02
N LEU A 171 22.58 1.21 9.84
CA LEU A 171 22.98 2.13 8.78
C LEU A 171 21.81 3.00 8.30
N HIS A 172 20.65 2.41 8.05
CA HIS A 172 19.45 3.14 7.64
C HIS A 172 19.02 4.18 8.68
N LEU A 173 19.05 3.81 9.97
CA LEU A 173 18.69 4.71 11.07
C LEU A 173 19.74 5.83 11.24
N SER A 174 21.03 5.50 11.10
CA SER A 174 22.12 6.49 11.14
C SER A 174 21.99 7.57 10.06
N VAL A 175 21.54 7.20 8.86
CA VAL A 175 21.29 8.17 7.78
C VAL A 175 20.10 9.09 8.09
N LEU A 176 19.10 8.57 8.81
CA LEU A 176 17.89 9.32 9.15
C LEU A 176 18.09 10.24 10.35
N GLU A 177 18.82 9.80 11.38
CA GLU A 177 18.94 10.48 12.68
C GLU A 177 19.28 11.98 12.59
N PRO A 178 20.20 12.46 11.73
CA PRO A 178 20.50 13.90 11.63
C PRO A 178 19.31 14.76 11.20
N GLY A 179 18.30 14.16 10.56
CA GLY A 179 17.05 14.82 10.19
C GLY A 179 16.04 14.93 11.32
N PHE A 180 16.30 14.28 12.47
CA PHE A 180 15.42 14.27 13.63
C PHE A 180 16.14 14.88 14.85
N GLY A 181 15.40 15.61 15.68
CA GLY A 181 15.97 16.47 16.71
C GLY A 181 16.19 17.91 16.21
N ASN A 182 16.55 18.82 17.11
CA ASN A 182 16.77 20.25 16.82
C ASN A 182 15.52 21.05 16.39
N GLY A 183 14.34 20.74 16.96
CA GLY A 183 13.13 21.55 16.79
C GLY A 183 12.29 21.24 15.54
N VAL A 184 12.57 20.13 14.85
CA VAL A 184 11.70 19.57 13.80
C VAL A 184 10.90 18.40 14.39
N ASP A 185 9.57 18.48 14.33
CA ASP A 185 8.68 17.48 14.93
C ASP A 185 8.43 16.26 14.03
N TRP A 186 8.53 16.43 12.70
CA TRP A 186 8.15 15.44 11.68
C TRP A 186 9.25 15.23 10.64
N ALA A 187 9.16 14.19 9.83
CA ALA A 187 10.15 13.84 8.80
C ALA A 187 10.34 14.92 7.74
N LEU A 188 9.35 15.82 7.59
CA LEU A 188 9.43 17.03 6.80
C LEU A 188 9.04 18.23 7.69
N ALA A 189 9.40 19.44 7.26
CA ALA A 189 9.12 20.69 7.97
C ALA A 189 7.63 21.10 7.90
N THR A 190 6.74 20.19 8.26
CA THR A 190 5.28 20.35 8.28
C THR A 190 4.82 20.50 9.73
N LYS A 191 3.59 21.01 9.96
CA LYS A 191 3.03 21.13 11.33
C LYS A 191 2.41 19.84 11.85
N VAL A 192 1.99 18.97 10.93
CA VAL A 192 1.37 17.67 11.21
C VAL A 192 2.06 16.62 10.34
N PRO A 193 1.96 15.33 10.67
CA PRO A 193 2.66 14.30 9.93
C PRO A 193 2.21 14.22 8.46
N SER A 194 3.14 13.82 7.61
CA SER A 194 2.97 13.69 6.16
C SER A 194 3.10 12.23 5.70
N LEU A 195 2.99 11.98 4.39
CA LEU A 195 3.32 10.68 3.80
C LEU A 195 4.76 10.23 4.14
N ALA A 196 5.71 11.15 4.31
CA ALA A 196 7.07 10.81 4.69
C ALA A 196 7.13 10.14 6.07
N ASP A 197 6.37 10.67 7.03
CA ASP A 197 6.26 10.10 8.37
C ASP A 197 5.59 8.73 8.35
N VAL A 198 4.48 8.60 7.60
CA VAL A 198 3.81 7.29 7.41
C VAL A 198 4.79 6.26 6.86
N ALA A 199 5.50 6.62 5.79
CA ALA A 199 6.44 5.76 5.07
C ALA A 199 7.57 5.24 5.96
N LEU A 200 8.15 6.11 6.79
CA LEU A 200 9.18 5.70 7.75
C LEU A 200 8.59 4.86 8.88
N TYR A 201 7.47 5.31 9.46
CA TYR A 201 6.88 4.71 10.65
C TYR A 201 6.38 3.30 10.39
N TYR A 202 5.60 3.08 9.32
CA TYR A 202 4.96 1.78 9.08
C TYR A 202 6.01 0.68 8.93
N GLN A 203 7.12 0.98 8.25
CA GLN A 203 8.16 0.01 7.95
C GLN A 203 9.01 -0.30 9.19
N LEU A 204 9.37 0.73 9.97
CA LEU A 204 10.11 0.56 11.22
C LEU A 204 9.26 -0.18 12.27
N ARG A 205 8.00 0.22 12.45
CA ARG A 205 7.03 -0.44 13.33
C ARG A 205 6.85 -1.91 12.96
N TRP A 206 6.64 -2.21 11.67
CA TRP A 206 6.50 -3.58 11.22
C TRP A 206 7.77 -4.41 11.44
N GLY A 207 8.95 -3.84 11.16
CA GLY A 207 10.23 -4.50 11.41
C GLY A 207 10.43 -4.85 12.90
N MET A 208 10.07 -3.93 13.80
CA MET A 208 10.08 -4.17 15.25
C MET A 208 9.13 -5.31 15.62
N ASP A 209 7.85 -5.19 15.26
CA ASP A 209 6.80 -6.14 15.62
C ASP A 209 7.10 -7.54 15.07
N ILE A 210 7.47 -7.65 13.79
CA ILE A 210 7.70 -8.95 13.16
C ILE A 210 8.94 -9.65 13.71
N SER A 211 10.00 -8.89 14.01
CA SER A 211 11.22 -9.43 14.62
C SER A 211 10.91 -9.99 16.02
N ALA A 212 10.09 -9.28 16.79
CA ALA A 212 9.62 -9.69 18.11
C ALA A 212 8.69 -10.91 18.09
N GLY A 213 8.26 -11.34 16.89
CA GLY A 213 7.34 -12.45 16.69
C GLY A 213 5.88 -12.07 16.91
N LYS A 214 5.52 -10.79 16.81
CA LYS A 214 4.13 -10.33 16.87
C LYS A 214 3.46 -10.49 15.50
N GLY A 215 2.27 -11.08 15.48
CA GLY A 215 1.48 -11.25 14.25
C GLY A 215 2.01 -12.35 13.32
N LEU A 216 2.86 -13.27 13.80
CA LEU A 216 3.32 -14.41 13.01
C LEU A 216 2.17 -15.34 12.63
N TYR A 217 1.19 -15.50 13.54
CA TYR A 217 0.02 -16.33 13.29
C TYR A 217 -0.78 -15.83 12.09
N ASP A 218 -1.12 -14.54 12.07
CA ASP A 218 -1.85 -13.93 10.95
C ASP A 218 -1.00 -13.92 9.67
N LEU A 219 0.30 -13.58 9.77
CA LEU A 219 1.21 -13.58 8.61
C LEU A 219 1.25 -14.94 7.92
N THR A 220 1.34 -16.01 8.70
CA THR A 220 1.53 -17.38 8.21
C THR A 220 0.23 -18.15 7.99
N GLY A 221 -0.94 -17.55 8.23
CA GLY A 221 -2.21 -18.28 8.21
C GLY A 221 -2.25 -19.43 9.22
N GLY A 222 -1.63 -19.25 10.39
CA GLY A 222 -1.57 -20.22 11.48
C GLY A 222 -0.35 -21.16 11.47
N GLY A 223 0.57 -21.02 10.51
CA GLY A 223 1.78 -21.85 10.42
C GLY A 223 2.83 -21.60 11.51
N ALA A 224 2.83 -20.42 12.13
CA ALA A 224 3.71 -20.04 13.22
C ALA A 224 2.92 -19.38 14.34
N ARG A 225 3.29 -19.63 15.60
CA ARG A 225 2.70 -18.95 16.75
C ARG A 225 3.38 -17.60 16.98
N ASP A 226 2.61 -16.66 17.51
CA ASP A 226 3.15 -15.42 18.02
C ASP A 226 4.12 -15.70 19.17
N ALA A 227 5.15 -14.87 19.25
CA ALA A 227 6.17 -14.91 20.29
C ALA A 227 6.35 -13.51 20.90
N ARG A 228 7.13 -13.45 21.97
CA ARG A 228 7.58 -12.19 22.56
C ARG A 228 9.09 -12.22 22.64
N GLY A 229 9.73 -11.39 21.84
CA GLY A 229 11.15 -11.09 21.91
C GLY A 229 11.39 -9.62 21.66
N ASP A 230 12.64 -9.20 21.79
CA ASP A 230 13.07 -7.87 21.35
C ASP A 230 14.45 -7.99 20.73
N PHE A 231 14.48 -8.15 19.41
CA PHE A 231 15.74 -8.27 18.66
C PHE A 231 16.17 -6.94 18.05
N VAL A 232 15.24 -6.02 17.83
CA VAL A 232 15.52 -4.71 17.23
C VAL A 232 15.95 -3.70 18.29
N GLY A 233 15.56 -3.86 19.56
CA GLY A 233 15.90 -2.94 20.65
C GLY A 233 17.40 -2.75 20.90
N VAL A 234 18.26 -3.70 20.50
CA VAL A 234 19.73 -3.54 20.54
C VAL A 234 20.24 -2.51 19.51
N VAL A 235 19.44 -2.23 18.48
CA VAL A 235 19.73 -1.24 17.44
C VAL A 235 18.90 0.01 17.64
N PHE A 236 17.57 -0.10 17.57
CA PHE A 236 16.69 1.05 17.64
C PHE A 236 16.20 1.26 19.08
N ASN A 237 16.82 2.23 19.75
CA ASN A 237 16.47 2.67 21.09
C ASN A 237 16.85 4.15 21.28
N ARG A 238 16.35 4.75 22.36
CA ARG A 238 16.56 6.18 22.64
C ARG A 238 18.03 6.56 22.91
N GLU A 239 18.83 5.66 23.44
CA GLU A 239 20.25 5.94 23.73
C GLU A 239 21.05 6.11 22.44
N ARG A 240 20.77 5.28 21.43
CA ARG A 240 21.47 5.30 20.14
C ARG A 240 20.91 6.31 19.14
N PHE A 241 19.59 6.49 19.15
CA PHE A 241 18.86 7.29 18.16
C PHE A 241 17.80 8.18 18.85
N PRO A 242 18.21 9.15 19.69
CA PRO A 242 17.29 9.94 20.49
C PRO A 242 16.27 10.73 19.64
N GLY A 243 16.70 11.32 18.53
CA GLY A 243 15.84 12.12 17.64
C GLY A 243 14.78 11.25 16.97
N LEU A 244 15.20 10.18 16.30
CA LEU A 244 14.28 9.23 15.67
C LEU A 244 13.37 8.56 16.69
N TRP A 245 13.89 8.18 17.86
CA TRP A 245 13.07 7.56 18.90
C TRP A 245 11.98 8.51 19.39
N ASP A 246 12.32 9.75 19.68
CA ASP A 246 11.36 10.75 20.14
C ASP A 246 10.33 11.09 19.03
N TRP A 247 10.74 11.17 17.75
CA TRP A 247 9.82 11.28 16.61
C TRP A 247 8.87 10.09 16.52
N PHE A 248 9.39 8.88 16.65
CA PHE A 248 8.62 7.65 16.51
C PHE A 248 7.54 7.54 17.60
N ARG A 249 7.89 7.89 18.85
CA ARG A 249 6.95 7.97 19.97
C ARG A 249 5.92 9.08 19.78
N ARG A 250 6.35 10.25 19.31
CA ARG A 250 5.44 11.37 18.98
C ARG A 250 4.44 10.99 17.89
N PHE A 251 4.86 10.23 16.88
CA PHE A 251 3.95 9.75 15.84
C PHE A 251 2.94 8.73 16.40
N GLU A 252 3.34 7.84 17.30
CA GLU A 252 2.41 6.94 18.02
C GLU A 252 1.37 7.71 18.84
N GLU A 253 1.80 8.71 19.59
CA GLU A 253 0.91 9.58 20.37
C GLU A 253 -0.06 10.35 19.47
N TYR A 254 0.43 10.90 18.37
CA TYR A 254 -0.39 11.58 17.38
C TYR A 254 -1.44 10.63 16.78
N LEU A 255 -1.05 9.43 16.34
CA LEU A 255 -2.00 8.42 15.87
C LEU A 255 -3.03 8.07 16.95
N GLY A 256 -2.58 7.88 18.19
CA GLY A 256 -3.43 7.57 19.34
C GLY A 256 -4.46 8.66 19.65
N SER A 257 -4.17 9.91 19.31
CA SER A 257 -5.11 11.04 19.43
C SER A 257 -6.20 11.07 18.36
N LEU A 258 -5.97 10.40 17.22
CA LEU A 258 -6.93 10.35 16.12
C LEU A 258 -7.97 9.24 16.33
N PRO A 259 -9.24 9.47 15.94
CA PRO A 259 -10.27 8.44 16.00
C PRO A 259 -9.94 7.29 15.04
N ASP A 260 -10.18 6.07 15.49
CA ASP A 260 -10.21 4.91 14.61
C ASP A 260 -11.59 4.84 13.94
N ARG A 261 -11.61 4.86 12.60
CA ARG A 261 -12.82 4.83 11.79
C ARG A 261 -12.92 3.57 10.93
N GLU A 262 -12.13 2.55 11.27
CA GLU A 262 -12.20 1.24 10.66
C GLU A 262 -13.45 0.47 11.11
N MET A 263 -14.15 -0.13 10.16
CA MET A 263 -15.25 -1.07 10.41
C MET A 263 -14.86 -2.43 9.87
N ARG A 264 -14.41 -3.33 10.74
CA ARG A 264 -14.05 -4.70 10.32
C ARG A 264 -15.32 -5.47 9.93
N ARG A 265 -15.32 -6.09 8.75
CA ARG A 265 -16.43 -6.89 8.20
C ARG A 265 -15.93 -8.26 7.73
N SER A 266 -16.82 -9.25 7.72
CA SER A 266 -16.52 -10.56 7.12
C SER A 266 -16.59 -10.49 5.59
N GLY A 267 -15.73 -11.25 4.92
CA GLY A 267 -15.81 -11.45 3.46
C GLY A 267 -17.09 -12.16 3.02
N ASP A 268 -17.71 -12.94 3.91
CA ASP A 268 -18.94 -13.70 3.65
C ASP A 268 -20.22 -12.83 3.71
N GLU A 269 -20.10 -11.58 4.17
CA GLU A 269 -21.22 -10.65 4.19
C GLU A 269 -21.55 -10.17 2.77
N GLU A 270 -22.80 -10.28 2.34
CA GLU A 270 -23.21 -9.78 1.01
C GLU A 270 -23.49 -8.27 0.99
N ALA A 271 -23.66 -7.64 2.17
CA ALA A 271 -24.06 -6.24 2.28
C ALA A 271 -23.08 -5.30 1.56
N TRP A 272 -21.77 -5.48 1.77
CA TRP A 272 -20.77 -4.62 1.12
C TRP A 272 -20.72 -4.83 -0.40
N LYS A 273 -20.95 -6.05 -0.91
CA LYS A 273 -21.06 -6.30 -2.35
C LYS A 273 -22.28 -5.61 -2.95
N ASN A 274 -23.40 -5.63 -2.23
CA ASN A 274 -24.62 -4.94 -2.64
C ASN A 274 -24.44 -3.42 -2.67
N ASP A 275 -23.74 -2.86 -1.67
CA ASP A 275 -23.37 -1.44 -1.65
C ASP A 275 -22.52 -1.07 -2.88
N LEU A 276 -21.56 -1.92 -3.27
CA LEU A 276 -20.78 -1.73 -4.49
C LEU A 276 -21.65 -1.80 -5.75
N LYS A 277 -22.51 -2.82 -5.89
CA LYS A 277 -23.42 -2.98 -7.05
C LYS A 277 -24.37 -1.80 -7.22
N ALA A 278 -24.81 -1.19 -6.11
CA ALA A 278 -25.69 -0.02 -6.11
C ALA A 278 -24.95 1.30 -6.42
N THR A 279 -23.62 1.32 -6.35
CA THR A 279 -22.82 2.53 -6.58
C THR A 279 -22.59 2.74 -8.08
N PRO A 280 -22.87 3.92 -8.66
CA PRO A 280 -22.52 4.21 -10.05
C PRO A 280 -20.99 4.23 -10.24
N LEU A 281 -20.51 3.86 -11.43
CA LEU A 281 -19.09 4.05 -11.79
C LEU A 281 -18.75 5.54 -11.79
N LEU A 282 -17.52 5.89 -11.39
CA LEU A 282 -16.99 7.24 -11.63
C LEU A 282 -17.09 7.61 -13.10
N LYS A 283 -17.38 8.89 -13.38
CA LYS A 283 -17.37 9.40 -14.75
C LYS A 283 -15.97 9.31 -15.33
N GLU A 284 -15.88 9.28 -16.66
CA GLU A 284 -14.60 9.11 -17.35
C GLU A 284 -13.59 10.21 -17.01
N GLU A 285 -14.06 11.45 -16.87
CA GLU A 285 -13.25 12.60 -16.44
C GLU A 285 -12.73 12.52 -15.00
N ASP A 286 -13.35 11.69 -14.15
CA ASP A 286 -13.03 11.55 -12.72
C ASP A 286 -12.28 10.24 -12.41
N MET A 287 -12.08 9.35 -13.40
CA MET A 287 -11.48 8.02 -13.17
C MET A 287 -10.03 8.06 -12.71
N LEU A 288 -9.23 8.97 -13.28
CA LEU A 288 -7.78 9.00 -13.10
C LEU A 288 -7.40 10.00 -12.02
N VAL A 289 -6.42 9.63 -11.20
CA VAL A 289 -5.82 10.58 -10.27
C VAL A 289 -5.08 11.67 -11.06
N PRO A 290 -5.34 12.96 -10.80
CA PRO A 290 -4.67 14.05 -11.48
C PRO A 290 -3.16 14.04 -11.28
N VAL A 291 -2.45 14.32 -12.37
CA VAL A 291 -0.98 14.39 -12.44
C VAL A 291 -0.54 15.71 -13.06
N ALA A 292 0.72 16.09 -12.84
CA ALA A 292 1.26 17.37 -13.32
C ALA A 292 1.42 17.44 -14.85
N VAL A 293 1.50 16.29 -15.52
CA VAL A 293 1.74 16.20 -16.97
C VAL A 293 0.72 15.30 -17.64
N GLY A 294 0.22 15.73 -18.80
CA GLY A 294 -0.74 14.97 -19.60
C GLY A 294 -0.11 13.73 -20.26
N ARG A 295 -0.96 12.78 -20.65
CA ARG A 295 -0.55 11.56 -21.38
C ARG A 295 0.17 11.87 -22.69
N HIS A 296 1.08 11.00 -23.10
CA HIS A 296 1.78 11.10 -24.38
C HIS A 296 1.15 10.15 -25.42
N ALA A 297 0.01 10.54 -25.97
CA ALA A 297 -0.85 9.68 -26.80
C ALA A 297 -0.14 9.01 -27.99
N MET A 298 0.83 9.67 -28.62
CA MET A 298 1.60 9.10 -29.74
C MET A 298 2.45 7.88 -29.30
N LEU A 299 3.21 8.00 -28.21
CA LEU A 299 4.00 6.90 -27.64
C LEU A 299 3.11 5.77 -27.12
N ASP A 300 1.96 6.11 -26.52
CA ASP A 300 0.99 5.09 -26.10
C ASP A 300 0.44 4.33 -27.33
N GLY A 301 0.20 5.03 -28.46
CA GLY A 301 -0.22 4.45 -29.73
C GLY A 301 0.83 3.52 -30.37
N GLU A 302 2.11 3.91 -30.38
CA GLU A 302 3.23 3.07 -30.85
C GLU A 302 3.34 1.75 -30.08
N ARG A 303 2.93 1.77 -28.80
CA ARG A 303 2.88 0.59 -27.93
C ARG A 303 1.56 -0.19 -28.01
N GLY A 304 0.63 0.26 -28.85
CA GLY A 304 -0.71 -0.33 -29.00
C GLY A 304 -1.62 -0.15 -27.79
N LEU A 305 -1.30 0.79 -26.89
CA LEU A 305 -2.06 1.11 -25.66
C LEU A 305 -3.12 2.18 -25.95
N VAL A 306 -4.11 1.80 -26.75
CA VAL A 306 -5.25 2.66 -27.12
C VAL A 306 -6.53 2.21 -26.43
N LYS A 307 -7.44 3.15 -26.17
CA LYS A 307 -8.75 2.84 -25.54
C LYS A 307 -9.45 1.71 -26.31
N GLY A 308 -9.96 0.72 -25.59
CA GLY A 308 -10.59 -0.48 -26.14
C GLY A 308 -9.63 -1.62 -26.48
N ALA A 309 -8.30 -1.42 -26.43
CA ALA A 309 -7.35 -2.52 -26.61
C ALA A 309 -7.40 -3.49 -25.43
N VAL A 310 -7.29 -4.79 -25.70
CA VAL A 310 -7.09 -5.79 -24.65
C VAL A 310 -5.63 -5.75 -24.22
N VAL A 311 -5.39 -5.60 -22.92
CA VAL A 311 -4.06 -5.48 -22.33
C VAL A 311 -3.91 -6.45 -21.16
N SER A 312 -2.66 -6.85 -20.90
CA SER A 312 -2.25 -7.49 -19.65
C SER A 312 -1.48 -6.48 -18.80
N VAL A 313 -1.80 -6.44 -17.51
CA VAL A 313 -1.15 -5.60 -16.50
C VAL A 313 -0.57 -6.50 -15.42
N ALA A 314 0.74 -6.42 -15.20
CA ALA A 314 1.45 -7.18 -14.18
C ALA A 314 2.53 -6.32 -13.50
N PRO A 315 2.88 -6.57 -12.22
CA PRO A 315 4.04 -5.94 -11.60
C PRO A 315 5.32 -6.18 -12.41
N ASP A 316 6.26 -5.23 -12.35
CA ASP A 316 7.58 -5.36 -12.98
C ASP A 316 8.63 -6.00 -12.05
N ASP A 317 8.27 -6.35 -10.82
CA ASP A 317 9.16 -6.87 -9.78
C ASP A 317 8.79 -8.31 -9.37
N THR A 318 7.76 -8.51 -8.54
CA THR A 318 7.35 -9.78 -7.92
C THR A 318 5.87 -10.06 -8.17
N GLY A 319 5.50 -11.33 -8.26
CA GLY A 319 4.12 -11.73 -8.60
C GLY A 319 3.75 -11.45 -10.06
N ARG A 320 4.73 -11.54 -10.97
CA ARG A 320 4.57 -11.28 -12.41
C ARG A 320 3.68 -12.31 -13.12
N ASP A 321 3.58 -13.52 -12.57
CA ASP A 321 2.87 -14.66 -13.16
C ASP A 321 1.34 -14.62 -12.94
N ASN A 322 0.83 -13.53 -12.36
CA ASN A 322 -0.59 -13.31 -12.12
C ASN A 322 -1.06 -12.01 -12.80
N PRO A 323 -0.95 -11.89 -14.14
CA PRO A 323 -1.38 -10.70 -14.86
C PRO A 323 -2.89 -10.52 -14.79
N THR A 324 -3.34 -9.28 -14.69
CA THR A 324 -4.75 -8.93 -14.89
C THR A 324 -4.95 -8.61 -16.37
N VAL A 325 -5.82 -9.35 -17.04
CA VAL A 325 -6.14 -9.17 -18.46
C VAL A 325 -7.49 -8.48 -18.59
N GLY A 326 -7.53 -7.37 -19.31
CA GLY A 326 -8.71 -6.52 -19.41
C GLY A 326 -8.70 -5.60 -20.62
N THR A 327 -9.87 -5.05 -20.93
CA THR A 327 -10.03 -3.97 -21.90
C THR A 327 -9.55 -2.67 -21.29
N LEU A 328 -8.65 -1.97 -21.98
CA LEU A 328 -8.13 -0.67 -21.57
C LEU A 328 -9.21 0.40 -21.69
N VAL A 329 -9.71 0.90 -20.56
CA VAL A 329 -10.77 1.92 -20.51
C VAL A 329 -10.26 3.31 -20.13
N GLY A 330 -9.10 3.38 -19.45
CA GLY A 330 -8.44 4.64 -19.08
C GLY A 330 -6.92 4.51 -19.10
N LEU A 331 -6.23 5.56 -19.55
CA LEU A 331 -4.77 5.62 -19.59
C LEU A 331 -4.26 7.03 -19.32
N GLY A 332 -3.57 7.21 -18.20
CA GLY A 332 -2.83 8.41 -17.83
C GLY A 332 -1.31 8.20 -17.90
N VAL A 333 -0.54 9.20 -17.44
CA VAL A 333 0.93 9.09 -17.31
C VAL A 333 1.32 8.17 -16.16
N GLU A 334 0.58 8.20 -15.06
CA GLU A 334 0.91 7.43 -13.85
C GLU A 334 -0.05 6.28 -13.58
N GLU A 335 -1.15 6.14 -14.33
CA GLU A 335 -2.23 5.21 -14.02
C GLU A 335 -2.79 4.56 -15.29
N VAL A 336 -3.20 3.30 -15.17
CA VAL A 336 -3.88 2.51 -16.20
C VAL A 336 -5.13 1.89 -15.60
N VAL A 337 -6.24 1.92 -16.34
CA VAL A 337 -7.55 1.43 -15.90
C VAL A 337 -8.06 0.40 -16.88
N VAL A 338 -8.39 -0.77 -16.38
CA VAL A 338 -8.89 -1.90 -17.17
C VAL A 338 -10.21 -2.42 -16.63
N GLU A 339 -11.10 -2.82 -17.53
CA GLU A 339 -12.22 -3.70 -17.20
C GLU A 339 -11.79 -5.13 -17.51
N THR A 340 -11.89 -6.03 -16.55
CA THR A 340 -11.45 -7.43 -16.73
C THR A 340 -12.24 -8.10 -17.85
N VAL A 341 -11.56 -8.94 -18.66
CA VAL A 341 -12.23 -9.72 -19.71
C VAL A 341 -13.19 -10.74 -19.10
N GLU A 342 -12.75 -11.39 -18.03
CA GLU A 342 -13.61 -12.20 -17.17
C GLU A 342 -14.49 -11.30 -16.30
N LYS A 343 -15.73 -11.71 -16.06
CA LYS A 343 -16.65 -10.98 -15.19
C LYS A 343 -16.72 -11.64 -13.81
N GLY A 344 -16.55 -10.82 -12.78
CA GLY A 344 -16.82 -11.20 -11.39
C GLY A 344 -18.28 -10.98 -11.01
N GLU A 345 -18.61 -11.21 -9.74
CA GLU A 345 -19.93 -10.92 -9.15
C GLU A 345 -20.29 -9.43 -9.19
N VAL A 346 -19.30 -8.55 -9.24
CA VAL A 346 -19.45 -7.08 -9.32
C VAL A 346 -18.69 -6.58 -10.54
N ASP A 347 -19.39 -5.83 -11.40
CA ASP A 347 -18.75 -5.16 -12.54
C ASP A 347 -17.94 -3.97 -12.04
N VAL A 348 -16.61 -4.06 -12.19
CA VAL A 348 -15.65 -3.10 -11.64
C VAL A 348 -14.62 -2.69 -12.68
N ARG A 349 -14.02 -1.53 -12.45
CA ARG A 349 -12.78 -1.11 -13.12
C ARG A 349 -11.60 -1.31 -12.18
N ILE A 350 -10.50 -1.83 -12.71
CA ILE A 350 -9.26 -2.07 -11.95
C ILE A 350 -8.23 -1.04 -12.36
N HIS A 351 -7.73 -0.31 -11.36
CA HIS A 351 -6.76 0.76 -11.48
C HIS A 351 -5.39 0.26 -11.00
N PHE A 352 -4.37 0.44 -11.83
CA PHE A 352 -2.98 0.15 -11.48
C PHE A 352 -2.10 1.37 -11.73
N PRO A 353 -1.07 1.62 -10.90
CA PRO A 353 -0.06 2.59 -11.27
C PRO A 353 0.72 2.07 -12.49
N ARG A 354 1.18 2.96 -13.36
CA ARG A 354 2.10 2.62 -14.46
C ARG A 354 3.52 2.39 -13.95
N LEU A 355 3.92 3.11 -12.90
CA LEU A 355 5.20 2.91 -12.25
C LEU A 355 5.20 1.59 -11.48
N GLY A 356 6.19 0.72 -11.71
CA GLY A 356 6.27 -0.59 -11.09
C GLY A 356 5.41 -1.67 -11.75
N PHE A 357 4.82 -1.36 -12.91
CA PHE A 357 3.96 -2.28 -13.66
C PHE A 357 4.30 -2.27 -15.15
N VAL A 358 4.13 -3.42 -15.78
CA VAL A 358 4.23 -3.60 -17.21
C VAL A 358 2.83 -3.75 -17.77
N VAL A 359 2.49 -2.86 -18.71
CA VAL A 359 1.27 -2.94 -19.53
C VAL A 359 1.66 -3.39 -20.93
N ARG A 360 1.08 -4.52 -21.38
CA ARG A 360 1.31 -5.07 -22.72
C ARG A 360 -0.01 -5.29 -23.42
N ARG A 361 -0.07 -4.92 -24.70
CA ARG A 361 -1.18 -5.34 -25.57
C ARG A 361 -1.20 -6.87 -25.66
N VAL A 362 -2.41 -7.44 -25.62
CA VAL A 362 -2.63 -8.86 -25.90
C VAL A 362 -3.21 -8.92 -27.30
N ASP A 363 -2.42 -9.45 -28.24
CA ASP A 363 -2.92 -9.68 -29.60
C ASP A 363 -3.80 -10.93 -29.59
N GLY A 364 -4.97 -10.87 -30.25
CA GLY A 364 -5.95 -11.96 -30.32
C GLY A 364 -5.50 -13.19 -31.11
N GLY A 365 -4.21 -13.35 -31.38
CA GLY A 365 -3.61 -14.51 -32.02
C GLY A 365 -2.69 -15.20 -31.01
N GLY A 366 -3.10 -16.38 -30.55
CA GLY A 366 -2.31 -17.17 -29.61
C GLY A 366 -0.87 -17.32 -30.08
N SER A 367 0.06 -16.85 -29.27
CA SER A 367 1.42 -17.35 -29.26
C SER A 367 1.74 -17.72 -27.82
N LYS A 368 2.04 -19.01 -27.66
CA LYS A 368 2.38 -19.68 -26.41
C LYS A 368 3.52 -18.93 -25.72
N LEU A 369 3.34 -18.67 -24.43
CA LEU A 369 4.44 -18.52 -23.48
C LEU A 369 5.12 -19.89 -23.27
#